data_AF-A0A974DZ52-F1
#
_entry.id   AF-A0A974DZ52-F1
#
_cell.length_a   1.000
_cell.length_b   1.000
_cell.length_c   1.000
_cell.angle_alpha   90.00
_cell.angle_beta   90.00
_cell.angle_gamma   90.00
#
_symmetry.space_group_name_H-M   'P 1'
#
loop_
_entity.id
_entity.type
_entity.pdbx_description
1 polymer ?
#
loop_
_entity_poly.entity_id
_entity_poly.type
_entity_poly.pdbx_seq_one_letter_code
_entity_poly.pdbx_strand_id
1 'polypeptide(L)'
;MATRHVYLSILGWIQCPNIFKGKEFVHLGTGCWVQLQGHYTCISKYVIYALTCPCGLIYIGETTQMVKSHIFQHKSSINLGNTSLPVSKHFLEMGHNADQLKYMVLDGIPLLKYGGECGFKLKQREVW
;
A
#
# COMPACT_ATOMS: atom_id res chain seq x y z
N MET A 1 35.86 25.85 18.35
CA MET A 1 34.70 24.97 18.63
C MET A 1 33.97 24.78 17.31
N ALA A 2 34.09 23.59 16.70
CA ALA A 2 33.56 23.33 15.36
C ALA A 2 32.11 22.86 15.45
N THR A 3 31.19 23.71 15.02
CA THR A 3 29.78 23.36 14.82
C THR A 3 29.70 22.39 13.64
N ARG A 4 29.52 21.10 13.91
CA ARG A 4 29.25 20.10 12.87
C ARG A 4 27.82 20.29 12.37
N HIS A 5 27.69 21.14 11.35
CA HIS A 5 26.56 21.10 10.43
C HIS A 5 26.56 19.73 9.74
N VAL A 6 25.62 18.87 10.10
CA VAL A 6 25.34 17.67 9.30
C VAL A 6 24.60 18.16 8.05
N TYR A 7 25.35 18.36 6.97
CA TYR A 7 24.79 18.51 5.64
C TYR A 7 24.04 17.22 5.29
N LEU A 8 22.70 17.30 5.23
CA LEU A 8 21.89 16.24 4.66
C LEU A 8 22.00 16.35 3.14
N SER A 9 22.90 15.55 2.57
CA SER A 9 23.14 15.45 1.14
C SER A 9 21.83 15.20 0.39
N ILE A 10 21.43 16.14 -0.47
CA ILE A 10 20.32 15.97 -1.40
C ILE A 10 20.79 15.03 -2.51
N LEU A 11 20.43 13.75 -2.38
CA LEU A 11 20.34 12.80 -3.49
C LEU A 11 18.94 12.18 -3.42
N GLY A 12 18.14 12.44 -4.45
CA GLY A 12 16.67 12.45 -4.40
C GLY A 12 16.00 11.21 -3.82
N TRP A 13 15.44 11.32 -2.63
CA TRP A 13 14.60 10.30 -2.01
C TRP A 13 13.36 10.98 -1.41
N ILE A 14 12.37 11.29 -2.26
CA ILE A 14 11.00 11.52 -1.78
C ILE A 14 10.51 10.16 -1.28
N GLN A 15 10.79 9.83 -0.02
CA GLN A 15 10.12 8.71 0.64
C GLN A 15 8.63 9.00 0.54
N CYS A 16 7.90 8.10 -0.12
CA CYS A 16 6.50 8.31 -0.45
C CYS A 16 5.70 8.67 0.82
N PRO A 17 5.02 9.83 0.86
CA PRO A 17 4.56 10.46 2.12
C PRO A 17 3.53 9.63 2.91
N ASN A 18 2.95 8.59 2.31
CA ASN A 18 1.88 7.77 2.89
C ASN A 18 2.27 6.29 3.10
N ILE A 19 3.55 5.93 3.03
CA ILE A 19 3.97 4.54 3.31
C ILE A 19 3.95 4.28 4.82
N PHE A 20 3.09 3.36 5.28
CA PHE A 20 3.14 2.90 6.66
C PHE A 20 4.28 1.88 6.80
N LYS A 21 5.25 2.16 7.69
CA LYS A 21 6.36 1.25 7.99
C LYS A 21 6.01 0.47 9.26
N GLY A 22 5.45 -0.72 9.10
CA GLY A 22 5.23 -1.69 10.19
C GLY A 22 6.19 -2.86 10.06
N LYS A 23 6.32 -3.68 11.11
CA LYS A 23 6.92 -5.04 11.01
C LYS A 23 5.86 -6.11 10.78
N GLU A 24 4.62 -5.80 11.13
CA GLU A 24 3.50 -6.75 11.21
C GLU A 24 2.22 -6.07 10.72
N PHE A 25 1.39 -6.82 10.02
CA PHE A 25 0.02 -6.43 9.65
C PHE A 25 -0.96 -7.44 10.24
N VAL A 26 -1.96 -6.96 10.99
CA VAL A 26 -3.00 -7.80 11.59
C VAL A 26 -4.32 -7.50 10.91
N HIS A 27 -4.92 -8.51 10.29
CA HIS A 27 -6.24 -8.37 9.69
C HIS A 27 -7.32 -8.42 10.77
N LEU A 28 -7.94 -7.28 11.06
CA LEU A 28 -8.91 -7.12 12.17
C LEU A 28 -10.14 -8.03 12.06
N GLY A 29 -10.49 -8.51 10.86
CA GLY A 29 -11.63 -9.41 10.65
C GLY A 29 -11.35 -10.90 10.84
N THR A 30 -10.08 -11.32 10.85
CA THR A 30 -9.71 -12.76 10.89
C THR A 30 -8.66 -13.10 11.95
N GLY A 31 -8.00 -12.10 12.52
CA GLY A 31 -6.88 -12.30 13.45
C GLY A 31 -5.61 -12.87 12.79
N CYS A 32 -5.56 -13.04 11.45
CA CYS A 32 -4.31 -13.48 10.81
C CYS A 32 -3.30 -12.33 10.85
N TRP A 33 -2.10 -12.64 11.32
CA TRP A 33 -0.92 -11.78 11.24
C TRP A 33 -0.09 -12.14 10.01
N VAL A 34 0.37 -11.12 9.29
CA VAL A 34 1.34 -11.26 8.20
C VAL A 34 2.66 -10.66 8.68
N GLN A 35 3.71 -11.49 8.70
CA GLN A 35 5.08 -10.99 8.86
C GLN A 35 5.52 -10.36 7.55
N LEU A 36 5.89 -9.09 7.61
CA LEU A 36 6.39 -8.35 6.45
C LEU A 36 7.83 -8.82 6.18
N GLN A 37 8.01 -9.81 5.29
CA GLN A 37 9.32 -10.32 4.91
C GLN A 37 9.90 -9.49 3.75
N GLY A 38 10.99 -8.76 3.99
CA GLY A 38 11.74 -8.09 2.94
C GLY A 38 11.74 -6.57 3.03
N HIS A 39 12.63 -5.94 2.27
CA HIS A 39 12.78 -4.49 2.25
C HIS A 39 12.00 -3.90 1.06
N TYR A 40 10.72 -3.61 1.28
CA TYR A 40 9.86 -3.02 0.27
C TYR A 40 9.92 -1.49 0.31
N THR A 41 9.95 -0.90 -0.89
CA THR A 41 9.93 0.55 -1.08
C THR A 41 8.82 0.90 -2.05
N CYS A 42 8.51 2.19 -2.24
CA CYS A 42 7.45 2.57 -3.16
C CYS A 42 7.79 2.34 -4.65
N ILE A 43 9.03 1.99 -4.98
CA ILE A 43 9.42 1.56 -6.33
C ILE A 43 9.39 0.03 -6.51
N SER A 44 9.05 -0.74 -5.47
CA SER A 44 8.89 -2.19 -5.56
C SER A 44 7.80 -2.56 -6.58
N LYS A 45 8.03 -3.67 -7.29
CA LYS A 45 7.12 -4.29 -8.26
C LYS A 45 6.79 -5.71 -7.83
N TYR A 46 5.74 -6.29 -8.39
CA TYR A 46 5.30 -7.66 -8.07
C TYR A 46 5.05 -7.80 -6.57
N VAL A 47 4.13 -7.02 -6.04
CA VAL A 47 3.84 -7.01 -4.61
C VAL A 47 2.35 -7.12 -4.32
N ILE A 48 2.06 -7.62 -3.13
CA ILE A 48 0.77 -7.53 -2.46
C ILE A 48 0.82 -6.29 -1.55
N TYR A 49 -0.20 -5.45 -1.61
CA TYR A 49 -0.28 -4.22 -0.84
C TYR A 49 -1.65 -4.07 -0.18
N ALA A 50 -1.69 -3.34 0.93
CA ALA A 50 -2.90 -2.92 1.60
C ALA A 50 -3.11 -1.42 1.39
N LEU A 51 -4.34 -1.02 1.04
CA LEU A 51 -4.82 0.35 1.13
C LEU A 51 -5.64 0.52 2.40
N THR A 52 -5.50 1.65 3.07
CA THR A 52 -6.26 1.95 4.28
C THR A 52 -7.01 3.27 4.12
N CYS A 53 -8.34 3.18 4.26
CA CYS A 53 -9.25 4.31 4.37
C CYS A 53 -9.08 5.00 5.74
N PRO A 54 -9.27 6.33 5.85
CA PRO A 54 -9.36 7.00 7.16
C PRO A 54 -10.47 6.44 8.06
N CYS A 55 -11.50 5.85 7.48
CA CYS A 55 -12.60 5.15 8.16
C CYS A 55 -12.23 3.75 8.69
N GLY A 56 -11.00 3.27 8.44
CA GLY A 56 -10.54 1.95 8.90
C GLY A 56 -10.80 0.79 7.93
N LEU A 57 -11.51 1.02 6.82
CA LEU A 57 -11.67 0.00 5.78
C LEU A 57 -10.33 -0.29 5.08
N ILE A 58 -10.04 -1.57 4.85
CA ILE A 58 -8.79 -2.03 4.24
C ILE A 58 -9.10 -2.76 2.94
N TYR A 59 -8.37 -2.41 1.88
CA TYR A 59 -8.37 -3.13 0.59
C TYR A 59 -7.04 -3.81 0.39
N ILE A 60 -7.03 -5.06 -0.08
CA ILE A 60 -5.80 -5.81 -0.36
C ILE A 60 -5.72 -6.06 -1.85
N GLY A 61 -4.73 -5.45 -2.50
CA GLY A 61 -4.50 -5.60 -3.93
C GLY A 61 -3.15 -6.23 -4.23
N GLU A 62 -3.00 -6.70 -5.46
CA GLU A 62 -1.70 -7.10 -6.02
C GLU A 62 -1.35 -6.18 -7.19
N THR A 63 -0.05 -5.97 -7.43
CA THR A 63 0.40 -5.21 -8.59
C THR A 63 1.72 -5.74 -9.12
N THR A 64 1.79 -5.90 -10.44
CA THR A 64 3.03 -6.17 -11.18
C THR A 64 3.78 -4.89 -11.53
N GLN A 65 3.13 -3.73 -11.38
CA GLN A 65 3.70 -2.40 -11.63
C GLN A 65 4.40 -1.86 -10.38
N MET A 66 5.05 -0.71 -10.49
CA MET A 66 5.60 -0.03 -9.30
C MET A 66 4.46 0.40 -8.39
N VAL A 67 4.54 0.08 -7.10
CA VAL A 67 3.51 0.43 -6.11
C VAL A 67 3.17 1.91 -6.17
N LYS A 68 4.17 2.80 -6.22
CA LYS A 68 3.95 4.25 -6.32
C LYS A 68 3.06 4.63 -7.50
N SER A 69 3.28 4.03 -8.67
CA SER A 69 2.48 4.29 -9.88
C SER A 69 1.04 3.82 -9.69
N HIS A 70 0.88 2.64 -9.10
CA HIS A 70 -0.43 2.06 -8.89
C HIS A 70 -1.25 2.82 -7.84
N ILE A 71 -0.63 3.26 -6.74
CA ILE A 71 -1.25 4.14 -5.75
C ILE A 71 -1.64 5.48 -6.38
N PHE A 72 -0.81 6.02 -7.28
CA PHE A 72 -1.15 7.25 -7.99
C PHE A 72 -2.38 7.09 -8.90
N GLN A 73 -2.55 5.94 -9.54
CA GLN A 73 -3.75 5.63 -10.34
C GLN A 73 -5.02 5.59 -9.48
N HIS A 74 -4.95 4.99 -8.28
CA HIS A 74 -6.04 5.01 -7.30
C HIS A 74 -6.40 6.44 -6.89
N LYS A 75 -5.40 7.24 -6.50
CA LYS A 75 -5.61 8.66 -6.14
C LYS A 75 -6.22 9.48 -7.28
N SER A 76 -5.71 9.28 -8.49
CA SER A 76 -6.23 9.95 -9.68
C SER A 76 -7.69 9.57 -9.94
N SER A 77 -8.03 8.29 -9.79
CA SER A 77 -9.41 7.82 -9.97
C SER A 77 -10.39 8.45 -8.98
N ILE A 78 -9.99 8.59 -7.71
CA ILE A 78 -10.75 9.31 -6.67
C ILE A 78 -10.94 10.77 -7.08
N ASN A 79 -9.85 11.45 -7.44
CA ASN A 79 -9.89 12.88 -7.80
C ASN A 79 -10.71 13.16 -9.08
N LEU A 80 -10.77 12.20 -10.00
CA LEU A 80 -11.59 12.28 -11.22
C LEU A 80 -13.05 11.87 -10.99
N GLY A 81 -13.44 11.49 -9.77
CA GLY A 81 -14.82 11.10 -9.47
C GLY A 81 -15.23 9.76 -10.09
N ASN A 82 -14.28 8.86 -10.37
CA ASN A 82 -14.58 7.60 -11.03
C ASN A 82 -15.28 6.61 -10.06
N THR A 83 -16.56 6.36 -10.25
CA THR A 83 -17.35 5.44 -9.41
C THR A 83 -17.35 4.00 -9.88
N SER A 84 -16.67 3.67 -10.99
CA SER A 84 -16.59 2.29 -11.51
C SER A 84 -15.65 1.41 -10.71
N LEU A 85 -14.75 2.01 -9.91
CA LEU A 85 -13.75 1.31 -9.12
C LEU A 85 -14.13 1.29 -7.64
N PRO A 86 -13.97 0.16 -6.93
CA PRO A 86 -14.48 0.00 -5.57
C PRO A 86 -13.84 0.98 -4.58
N VAL A 87 -12.51 1.18 -4.64
CA VAL A 87 -11.80 2.12 -3.77
C VAL A 87 -12.26 3.56 -4.03
N SER A 88 -12.33 3.94 -5.30
CA SER A 88 -12.71 5.30 -5.69
C SER A 88 -14.15 5.60 -5.33
N LYS A 89 -15.07 4.69 -5.66
CA LYS A 89 -16.48 4.76 -5.28
C LYS A 89 -16.65 4.94 -3.78
N HIS A 90 -15.97 4.13 -2.97
CA HIS A 90 -16.05 4.22 -1.52
C HIS A 90 -15.56 5.57 -0.98
N PHE A 91 -14.42 6.07 -1.47
CA PHE A 91 -13.90 7.37 -1.04
C PHE A 91 -14.88 8.50 -1.37
N LEU A 92 -15.51 8.46 -2.54
CA LEU A 92 -16.51 9.45 -2.95
C LEU A 92 -17.78 9.37 -2.10
N GLU A 93 -18.31 8.16 -1.86
CA GLU A 93 -19.51 7.94 -1.04
C GLU A 93 -19.32 8.39 0.42
N MET A 94 -18.11 8.23 0.95
CA MET A 94 -17.78 8.61 2.33
C MET A 94 -17.24 10.05 2.46
N GLY A 95 -17.15 10.81 1.37
CA GLY A 95 -16.60 12.17 1.37
C GLY A 95 -15.12 12.23 1.78
N HIS A 96 -14.36 11.18 1.49
CA HIS A 96 -12.92 11.09 1.76
C HIS A 96 -12.10 11.58 0.58
N ASN A 97 -10.91 12.12 0.88
CA ASN A 97 -9.99 12.68 -0.10
C ASN A 97 -8.90 11.67 -0.44
N ALA A 98 -8.42 11.71 -1.69
CA ALA A 98 -7.33 10.86 -2.16
C ALA A 98 -6.04 10.98 -1.32
N ASP A 99 -5.80 12.13 -0.69
CA ASP A 99 -4.62 12.33 0.16
C ASP A 99 -4.70 11.61 1.51
N GLN A 100 -5.91 11.28 1.95
CA GLN A 100 -6.15 10.50 3.17
C GLN A 100 -5.91 9.00 2.96
N LEU A 101 -5.78 8.55 1.71
CA LEU A 101 -5.45 7.16 1.36
C LEU A 101 -4.02 6.84 1.82
N LYS A 102 -3.91 5.85 2.70
CA LYS A 102 -2.63 5.27 3.15
C LYS A 102 -2.41 3.92 2.50
N TYR A 103 -1.15 3.51 2.39
CA TYR A 103 -0.84 2.16 1.90
C TYR A 103 0.37 1.55 2.60
N MET A 104 0.44 0.22 2.54
CA MET A 104 1.55 -0.59 3.02
C MET A 104 1.81 -1.73 2.03
N VAL A 105 3.07 -2.06 1.80
CA VAL A 105 3.41 -3.30 1.07
C VAL A 105 3.44 -4.45 2.06
N LEU A 106 2.67 -5.50 1.78
CA LEU A 106 2.52 -6.66 2.65
C LEU A 106 3.55 -7.74 2.33
N ASP A 107 3.71 -8.07 1.06
CA ASP A 107 4.59 -9.15 0.61
C ASP A 107 4.93 -8.98 -0.88
N GLY A 108 5.90 -9.74 -1.36
CA GLY A 108 6.16 -9.91 -2.79
C GLY A 108 5.26 -11.00 -3.37
N ILE A 109 4.92 -10.89 -4.65
CA ILE A 109 4.36 -12.02 -5.40
C ILE A 109 5.54 -12.97 -5.67
N PRO A 110 5.61 -14.16 -5.06
CA PRO A 110 6.69 -15.09 -5.36
C PRO A 110 6.55 -15.52 -6.82
N LEU A 111 7.63 -15.34 -7.60
CA LEU A 111 7.65 -15.74 -9.00
C LEU A 111 7.47 -17.26 -9.20
N LEU A 112 7.56 -18.08 -8.15
CA LEU A 112 7.12 -19.46 -8.07
C LEU A 112 7.22 -19.93 -6.60
N LYS A 113 6.20 -20.67 -6.13
CA LYS A 113 6.05 -21.36 -4.83
C LYS A 113 5.55 -20.53 -3.65
N TYR A 114 4.30 -20.74 -3.25
CA TYR A 114 3.96 -20.71 -1.83
C TYR A 114 2.86 -21.72 -1.49
N GLY A 115 3.28 -22.78 -0.80
CA GLY A 115 2.42 -23.71 -0.08
C GLY A 115 2.39 -23.29 1.39
N GLY A 116 1.40 -22.47 1.76
CA GLY A 116 1.09 -22.10 3.15
C GLY A 116 -0.33 -21.56 3.25
N GLU A 117 -1.08 -21.99 4.27
CA GLU A 117 -2.54 -21.76 4.34
C GLU A 117 -2.98 -20.30 4.48
N CYS A 118 -2.18 -19.38 5.06
CA CYS A 118 -2.58 -17.96 5.17
C CYS A 118 -2.35 -17.14 3.87
N GLY A 119 -1.46 -17.58 2.96
CA GLY A 119 -1.27 -16.91 1.65
C GLY A 119 -2.49 -17.03 0.73
N PHE A 120 -3.29 -18.10 0.87
CA PHE A 120 -4.57 -18.24 0.19
C PHE A 120 -5.66 -17.32 0.77
N LYS A 121 -5.56 -16.91 2.05
CA LYS A 121 -6.56 -16.09 2.74
C LYS A 121 -6.45 -14.60 2.45
N LEU A 122 -5.29 -14.12 1.98
CA LEU A 122 -5.12 -12.74 1.49
C LEU A 122 -5.69 -12.53 0.08
N LYS A 123 -6.13 -13.59 -0.62
CA LYS A 123 -6.65 -13.53 -1.99
C LYS A 123 -8.05 -12.92 -2.14
N GLN A 124 -8.51 -12.12 -1.19
CA GLN A 124 -9.80 -11.42 -1.34
C GLN A 124 -9.58 -9.97 -1.78
N ARG A 125 -9.59 -9.83 -3.12
CA ARG A 125 -9.90 -8.66 -3.97
C ARG A 125 -9.12 -7.36 -3.78
N GLU A 126 -8.24 -7.11 -4.77
CA GLU A 126 -8.53 -6.19 -5.88
C GLU A 126 -8.10 -6.86 -7.20
N VAL A 127 -9.08 -7.42 -7.93
CA VAL A 127 -8.93 -7.78 -9.35
C VAL A 127 -9.78 -6.77 -10.11
N TRP A 128 -9.15 -6.02 -11.00
CA TRP A 128 -9.76 -4.99 -11.83
C TRP A 128 -10.80 -5.57 -12.79
#